data_AF-A0A830CSH1-F1
#
_entry.id   AF-A0A830CSH1-F1
#
_cell.length_a   1.000
_cell.length_b   1.000
_cell.length_c   1.000
_cell.angle_alpha   90.00
_cell.angle_beta   90.00
_cell.angle_gamma   90.00
#
_symmetry.space_group_name_H-M   'P 1'
#
loop_
_entity.id
_entity.type
_entity.pdbx_description
1 polymer ?
#
loop_
_entity_poly.entity_id
_entity_poly.type
_entity_poly.pdbx_seq_one_letter_code
_entity_poly.pdbx_strand_id
1 'polypeptide(L)'
;GAEAQYGGAKTSVWWDIENCQVSRGCDANAFAQNTSSALVKLNYCGPITISAYGDTTRIPTTVQHAISSTGIALNHVPAANLFLIISLGNLPLSSATGVKDASDKKILVDMLFWAIDNPAPANYLLISGDRDFSNALHQLRMRRYNILLAQPVKASAALVAAAKCVWHWTSLVYGGPPFTRTGEHSDGISDTIPTSRIAESTTKSQKSSNNNQTNTAARMATSLPSKLQGSKDVLCSHQ
;
A
#
# COMPACT_ATOMS: atom_id res chain seq x y z
N GLY A 1 12.34 -8.46 -11.34
CA GLY A 1 13.42 -7.51 -10.96
C GLY A 1 13.34 -6.27 -11.83
N ALA A 2 14.33 -5.40 -11.71
CA ALA A 2 14.54 -4.23 -12.55
C ALA A 2 14.73 -4.61 -14.02
N GLU A 3 14.17 -3.81 -14.92
CA GLU A 3 14.57 -3.82 -16.33
C GLU A 3 15.94 -3.11 -16.46
N ALA A 4 16.73 -3.45 -17.48
CA ALA A 4 18.11 -2.99 -17.61
C ALA A 4 18.28 -1.47 -17.46
N GLN A 5 17.38 -0.67 -18.07
CA GLN A 5 17.39 0.79 -18.00
C GLN A 5 17.14 1.37 -16.59
N TYR A 6 16.52 0.61 -15.69
CA TYR A 6 16.20 1.04 -14.33
C TYR A 6 17.17 0.49 -13.27
N GLY A 7 17.98 -0.52 -13.60
CA GLY A 7 18.86 -1.18 -12.63
C GLY A 7 19.96 -0.25 -12.09
N GLY A 8 20.63 0.50 -12.97
CA GLY A 8 21.60 1.53 -12.57
C GLY A 8 21.01 2.91 -12.28
N ALA A 9 19.69 3.09 -12.45
CA ALA A 9 19.04 4.38 -12.36
C ALA A 9 18.83 4.83 -10.91
N LYS A 10 18.88 6.16 -10.68
CA LYS A 10 18.65 6.76 -9.37
C LYS A 10 17.26 6.39 -8.82
N THR A 11 17.20 6.09 -7.53
CA THR A 11 15.99 5.70 -6.82
C THR A 11 15.68 6.70 -5.71
N SER A 12 14.52 7.35 -5.77
CA SER A 12 14.04 8.18 -4.67
C SER A 12 12.95 7.47 -3.88
N VAL A 13 13.15 7.38 -2.57
CA VAL A 13 12.25 6.75 -1.62
C VAL A 13 11.50 7.84 -0.84
N TRP A 14 10.18 7.81 -0.95
CA TRP A 14 9.26 8.79 -0.36
C TRP A 14 8.45 8.10 0.73
N TRP A 15 8.78 8.38 1.99
CA TRP A 15 8.20 7.68 3.14
C TRP A 15 7.24 8.56 3.92
N ASP A 16 5.96 8.21 3.82
CA ASP A 16 4.89 8.67 4.70
C ASP A 16 4.99 7.90 6.02
N ILE A 17 5.60 8.54 7.03
CA ILE A 17 5.88 7.91 8.32
C ILE A 17 4.65 7.82 9.21
N GLU A 18 3.59 8.55 8.91
CA GLU A 18 2.34 8.50 9.67
C GLU A 18 1.52 7.25 9.34
N ASN A 19 1.54 6.84 8.07
CA ASN A 19 0.87 5.67 7.53
C ASN A 19 1.71 4.39 7.71
N CYS A 20 3.04 4.51 7.54
CA CYS A 20 4.01 3.43 7.69
C CYS A 20 4.96 3.68 8.87
N GLN A 21 4.44 3.62 10.10
CA GLN A 21 5.23 3.84 11.32
C GLN A 21 6.23 2.70 11.59
N VAL A 22 7.37 3.04 12.18
CA VAL A 22 8.31 2.07 12.77
C VAL A 22 7.67 1.47 14.02
N SER A 23 7.35 0.18 14.00
CA SER A 23 6.75 -0.50 15.14
C SER A 23 7.72 -0.61 16.32
N ARG A 24 7.19 -0.63 17.55
CA ARG A 24 8.00 -0.83 18.77
C ARG A 24 8.75 -2.16 18.68
N GLY A 25 10.09 -2.10 18.70
CA GLY A 25 10.98 -3.26 18.56
C GLY A 25 11.64 -3.38 17.17
N CYS A 26 11.23 -2.59 16.18
CA CYS A 26 11.96 -2.47 14.92
C CYS A 26 13.14 -1.50 15.08
N ASP A 27 14.33 -1.90 14.60
CA ASP A 27 15.48 -1.00 14.53
C ASP A 27 15.34 -0.03 13.34
N ALA A 28 15.15 1.25 13.66
CA ALA A 28 15.11 2.31 12.65
C ALA A 28 16.47 2.57 11.99
N ASN A 29 17.60 2.18 12.62
CA ASN A 29 18.93 2.31 12.01
C ASN A 29 19.12 1.32 10.85
N ALA A 30 18.60 0.10 10.99
CA ALA A 30 18.62 -0.91 9.93
C ALA A 30 17.73 -0.55 8.72
N PHE A 31 16.74 0.34 8.87
CA PHE A 31 15.73 0.60 7.81
C PHE A 31 16.34 1.05 6.47
N ALA A 32 17.30 1.98 6.49
CA ALA A 32 17.97 2.44 5.26
C ALA A 32 18.73 1.31 4.56
N GLN A 33 19.46 0.50 5.34
CA GLN A 33 20.24 -0.63 4.83
C GLN A 33 19.34 -1.75 4.31
N ASN A 34 18.25 -2.05 5.01
CA ASN A 34 17.27 -3.07 4.64
C ASN A 34 16.52 -2.69 3.36
N THR A 35 16.13 -1.42 3.21
CA THR A 35 15.52 -0.89 1.98
C THR A 35 16.47 -0.98 0.80
N SER A 36 17.73 -0.59 0.99
CA SER A 36 18.79 -0.73 -0.02
C SER A 36 19.02 -2.21 -0.41
N SER A 37 19.12 -3.11 0.57
CA SER A 37 19.26 -4.55 0.34
C SER A 37 18.08 -5.14 -0.43
N ALA A 38 16.84 -4.77 -0.12
CA ALA A 38 15.65 -5.22 -0.83
C ALA A 38 15.62 -4.73 -2.29
N LEU A 39 16.08 -3.50 -2.55
CA LEU A 39 16.20 -2.94 -3.90
C LEU A 39 17.29 -3.66 -4.71
N VAL A 40 18.48 -3.88 -4.14
CA VAL A 40 19.59 -4.61 -4.76
C VAL A 40 19.21 -6.06 -5.06
N LYS A 41 18.46 -6.74 -4.19
CA LYS A 41 17.92 -8.10 -4.45
C LYS A 41 17.00 -8.16 -5.68
N LEU A 42 16.38 -7.04 -6.07
CA LEU A 42 15.63 -6.92 -7.31
C LEU A 42 16.43 -6.32 -8.48
N ASN A 43 17.75 -6.19 -8.35
CA ASN A 43 18.67 -5.59 -9.32
C ASN A 43 18.50 -4.07 -9.52
N TYR A 44 17.98 -3.34 -8.51
CA TYR A 44 18.05 -1.88 -8.42
C TYR A 44 19.30 -1.50 -7.61
N CYS A 45 20.39 -1.20 -8.33
CA CYS A 45 21.72 -0.96 -7.79
C CYS A 45 22.21 0.49 -7.97
N GLY A 46 21.38 1.37 -8.56
CA GLY A 46 21.66 2.79 -8.70
C GLY A 46 21.60 3.56 -7.37
N PRO A 47 22.01 4.84 -7.34
CA PRO A 47 22.04 5.65 -6.11
C PRO A 47 20.64 5.79 -5.48
N ILE A 48 20.55 5.65 -4.16
CA ILE A 48 19.29 5.71 -3.40
C ILE A 48 19.27 6.98 -2.54
N THR A 49 18.19 7.75 -2.60
CA THR A 49 17.90 8.86 -1.69
C THR A 49 16.61 8.56 -0.93
N ILE A 50 16.60 8.71 0.39
CA ILE A 50 15.44 8.40 1.25
C ILE A 50 15.01 9.67 1.99
N SER A 51 13.74 10.03 1.83
CA SER A 51 13.10 11.17 2.51
C SER A 51 11.86 10.70 3.25
N ALA A 52 11.81 10.95 4.55
CA ALA A 52 10.66 10.70 5.42
C ALA A 52 9.86 12.00 5.65
N TYR A 53 8.54 11.88 5.82
CA TYR A 53 7.59 12.99 5.90
C TYR A 53 6.53 12.72 6.95
N GLY A 54 6.28 13.70 7.83
CA GLY A 54 5.19 13.67 8.80
C GLY A 54 5.40 14.61 10.00
N ASP A 55 4.47 14.57 10.95
CA ASP A 55 4.57 15.31 12.19
C ASP A 55 5.59 14.66 13.15
N THR A 56 6.84 15.15 13.12
CA THR A 56 7.94 14.64 13.96
C THR A 56 7.65 14.75 15.46
N THR A 57 6.75 15.65 15.89
CA THR A 57 6.36 15.75 17.31
C THR A 57 5.66 14.48 17.82
N ARG A 58 5.10 13.67 16.90
CA ARG A 58 4.43 12.40 17.19
C ARG A 58 5.36 11.18 17.14
N ILE A 59 6.59 11.36 16.66
CA ILE A 59 7.57 10.29 16.48
C ILE A 59 8.47 10.24 17.72
N PRO A 60 8.71 9.07 18.34
CA PRO A 60 9.65 8.95 19.46
C PRO A 60 11.03 9.52 19.09
N THR A 61 11.61 10.36 19.97
CA THR A 61 12.90 11.04 19.72
C THR A 61 14.03 10.06 19.39
N THR A 62 14.02 8.86 19.97
CA THR A 62 14.96 7.77 19.64
C THR A 62 14.85 7.32 18.18
N VAL A 63 13.63 7.22 17.64
CA VAL A 63 13.37 6.88 16.24
C VAL A 63 13.75 8.04 15.32
N GLN A 64 13.47 9.28 15.70
CA GLN A 64 13.90 10.47 14.94
C GLN A 64 15.43 10.52 14.80
N HIS A 65 16.16 10.32 15.90
CA HIS A 65 17.62 10.30 15.88
C HIS A 65 18.16 9.14 15.04
N ALA A 66 17.63 7.93 15.20
CA ALA A 66 18.04 6.76 14.43
C ALA A 66 17.86 6.99 12.91
N ILE A 67 16.68 7.46 12.49
CA ILE A 67 16.39 7.82 11.09
C ILE A 67 17.41 8.86 10.59
N SER A 68 17.59 9.95 11.35
CA SER A 68 18.52 11.03 10.96
C SER A 68 19.97 10.57 10.88
N SER A 69 20.42 9.68 11.79
CA SER A 69 21.79 9.15 11.79
C SER A 69 22.09 8.21 10.62
N THR A 70 21.07 7.65 9.97
CA THR A 70 21.24 6.85 8.74
C THR A 70 21.32 7.68 7.46
N GLY A 71 21.23 9.01 7.56
CA GLY A 71 21.22 9.92 6.40
C GLY A 71 19.86 10.03 5.70
N ILE A 72 18.78 9.54 6.32
CA ILE A 72 17.40 9.77 5.84
C ILE A 72 17.01 11.22 6.15
N ALA A 73 16.55 11.95 5.15
CA ALA A 73 16.03 13.31 5.33
C ALA A 73 14.66 13.28 6.01
N LEU A 74 14.58 13.69 7.28
CA LEU A 74 13.32 13.75 8.04
C LEU A 74 12.67 15.14 7.88
N ASN A 75 11.66 15.23 7.02
CA ASN A 75 10.93 16.46 6.72
C ASN A 75 9.76 16.62 7.71
N HIS A 76 9.91 17.53 8.67
CA HIS A 76 8.83 17.86 9.58
C HIS A 76 7.70 18.60 8.87
N VAL A 77 6.50 18.02 8.91
CA VAL A 77 5.27 18.65 8.44
C VAL A 77 4.26 18.69 9.60
N PRO A 78 4.18 19.80 10.36
CA PRO A 78 3.24 19.90 11.47
C PRO A 78 1.81 20.03 10.96
N ALA A 79 0.87 19.33 11.61
CA ALA A 79 -0.57 19.41 11.37
C ALA A 79 -1.10 20.86 11.32
N ALA A 80 -0.52 21.77 12.10
CA ALA A 80 -0.94 23.16 12.20
C ALA A 80 -0.68 24.00 10.93
N ASN A 81 0.23 23.60 10.04
CA ASN A 81 0.50 24.36 8.80
C ASN A 81 -0.68 24.37 7.83
N LEU A 82 -1.67 23.49 8.03
CA LEU A 82 -2.92 23.51 7.27
C LEU A 82 -3.75 24.79 7.52
N PHE A 83 -3.64 25.41 8.70
CA PHE A 83 -4.37 26.64 9.04
C PHE A 83 -4.01 27.79 8.09
N LEU A 84 -2.71 27.99 7.82
CA LEU A 84 -2.23 29.06 6.93
C LEU A 84 -2.77 28.90 5.50
N ILE A 85 -2.84 27.66 5.00
CA ILE A 85 -3.32 27.37 3.64
C ILE A 85 -4.84 27.57 3.54
N ILE A 86 -5.61 27.18 4.56
CA ILE A 86 -7.07 27.41 4.60
C ILE A 86 -7.39 28.92 4.70
N SER A 87 -6.62 29.69 5.47
CA SER A 87 -6.78 31.14 5.59
C SER A 87 -6.56 31.92 4.29
N LEU A 88 -5.85 31.35 3.30
CA LEU A 88 -5.69 31.95 1.97
C LEU A 88 -6.85 31.61 1.01
N GLY A 89 -7.78 30.73 1.40
CA GLY A 89 -8.81 30.18 0.51
C GLY A 89 -10.27 30.36 0.96
N ASN A 90 -10.55 30.97 2.12
CA ASN A 90 -11.90 31.16 2.66
C ASN A 90 -12.76 29.86 2.73
N LEU A 91 -12.14 28.69 2.91
CA LEU A 91 -12.88 27.44 3.09
C LEU A 91 -13.36 27.28 4.56
N PRO A 92 -14.59 26.77 4.78
CA PRO A 92 -15.16 26.63 6.11
C PRO A 92 -14.44 25.55 6.94
N LEU A 93 -14.18 25.87 8.21
CA LEU A 93 -13.42 25.09 9.18
C LEU A 93 -13.99 23.69 9.47
N SER A 94 -15.22 23.38 9.06
CA SER A 94 -15.87 22.07 9.27
C SER A 94 -15.28 20.92 8.45
N SER A 95 -14.39 21.18 7.49
CA SER A 95 -13.60 20.16 6.79
C SER A 95 -12.30 19.76 7.51
N ALA A 96 -12.00 20.33 8.69
CA ALA A 96 -10.79 20.07 9.48
C ALA A 96 -10.70 18.65 10.11
N THR A 97 -11.39 17.66 9.56
CA THR A 97 -11.13 16.24 9.80
C THR A 97 -9.88 15.74 9.05
N GLY A 98 -9.41 16.47 8.03
CA GLY A 98 -8.24 16.14 7.18
C GLY A 98 -6.90 16.61 7.74
N VAL A 99 -6.46 16.09 8.89
CA VAL A 99 -5.14 16.43 9.47
C VAL A 99 -3.96 15.80 8.71
N LYS A 100 -4.21 14.73 7.93
CA LYS A 100 -3.18 14.02 7.14
C LYS A 100 -2.75 14.73 5.86
N ASP A 101 -3.62 15.56 5.30
CA ASP A 101 -3.41 16.28 4.04
C ASP A 101 -2.04 16.98 3.90
N ALA A 102 -1.47 17.47 5.00
CA ALA A 102 -0.28 18.30 4.96
C ALA A 102 0.98 17.53 4.53
N SER A 103 1.21 16.32 5.08
CA SER A 103 2.32 15.45 4.67
C SER A 103 2.15 15.00 3.23
N ASP A 104 0.93 14.63 2.85
CA ASP A 104 0.65 14.04 1.54
C ASP A 104 0.83 15.07 0.42
N LYS A 105 0.35 16.30 0.63
CA LYS A 105 0.59 17.44 -0.26
C LYS A 105 2.08 17.77 -0.36
N LYS A 106 2.84 17.71 0.75
CA LYS A 106 4.29 17.96 0.72
C LYS A 106 5.05 16.88 -0.06
N ILE A 107 4.73 15.60 0.13
CA ILE A 107 5.29 14.49 -0.64
C ILE A 107 4.98 14.66 -2.13
N LEU A 108 3.72 14.94 -2.50
CA LEU A 108 3.30 15.14 -3.88
C LEU A 108 4.04 16.28 -4.58
N VAL A 109 4.23 17.41 -3.87
CA VAL A 109 4.98 18.56 -4.39
C VAL A 109 6.45 18.19 -4.58
N ASP A 110 7.12 17.66 -3.55
CA ASP A 110 8.55 17.33 -3.62
C ASP A 110 8.85 16.25 -4.65
N MET A 111 8.00 15.22 -4.78
CA MET A 111 8.20 14.12 -5.73
C MET A 111 8.05 14.57 -7.19
N LEU A 112 7.22 15.60 -7.43
CA LEU A 112 7.07 16.23 -8.75
C LEU A 112 8.22 17.20 -9.05
N PHE A 113 8.67 17.99 -8.06
CA PHE A 113 9.87 18.83 -8.22
C PHE A 113 11.12 17.99 -8.49
N TRP A 114 11.32 16.89 -7.77
CA TRP A 114 12.41 15.94 -8.02
C TRP A 114 12.37 15.38 -9.45
N ALA A 115 11.18 15.22 -10.05
CA ALA A 115 11.01 14.76 -11.43
C ALA A 115 11.53 15.75 -12.48
N ILE A 116 11.75 17.02 -12.10
CA ILE A 116 12.29 18.08 -12.98
C ILE A 116 13.82 17.89 -13.08
N ASP A 117 14.49 17.69 -11.95
CA ASP A 117 15.96 17.56 -11.89
C ASP A 117 16.45 16.13 -12.24
N ASN A 118 15.56 15.13 -12.22
CA ASN A 118 15.91 13.72 -12.38
C ASN A 118 15.04 13.07 -13.48
N PRO A 119 15.30 13.35 -14.77
CA PRO A 119 14.51 12.82 -15.88
C PRO A 119 14.58 11.28 -15.98
N ALA A 120 13.59 10.69 -16.65
CA ALA A 120 13.56 9.25 -16.90
C ALA A 120 14.76 8.78 -17.76
N PRO A 121 15.30 7.57 -17.54
CA PRO A 121 14.83 6.55 -16.60
C PRO A 121 15.25 6.81 -15.15
N ALA A 122 14.28 6.77 -14.23
CA ALA A 122 14.52 6.82 -12.79
C ALA A 122 13.46 6.00 -12.04
N ASN A 123 13.76 5.65 -10.78
CA ASN A 123 12.91 4.84 -9.91
C ASN A 123 12.29 5.71 -8.81
N TYR A 124 10.99 5.50 -8.56
CA TYR A 124 10.29 5.98 -7.37
C TYR A 124 9.93 4.80 -6.49
N LEU A 125 10.18 4.88 -5.19
CA LEU A 125 9.61 3.99 -4.18
C LEU A 125 8.74 4.82 -3.23
N LEU A 126 7.42 4.75 -3.39
CA LEU A 126 6.50 5.34 -2.41
C LEU A 126 6.27 4.34 -1.27
N ILE A 127 6.32 4.81 -0.04
CA ILE A 127 5.98 4.05 1.16
C ILE A 127 4.78 4.73 1.81
N SER A 128 3.58 4.39 1.34
CA SER A 128 2.28 4.86 1.84
C SER A 128 1.16 3.91 1.39
N GLY A 129 0.00 3.98 2.03
CA GLY A 129 -1.22 3.29 1.61
C GLY A 129 -2.25 4.18 0.92
N ASP A 130 -2.01 5.50 0.86
CA ASP A 130 -3.07 6.46 0.54
C ASP A 130 -3.45 6.52 -0.94
N ARG A 131 -4.74 6.77 -1.21
CA ARG A 131 -5.28 6.89 -2.56
C ARG A 131 -4.76 8.15 -3.25
N ASP A 132 -4.49 9.24 -2.54
CA ASP A 132 -4.24 10.54 -3.15
C ASP A 132 -2.97 10.58 -4.02
N PHE A 133 -1.99 9.73 -3.70
CA PHE A 133 -0.80 9.54 -4.54
C PHE A 133 -1.06 8.82 -5.88
N SER A 134 -2.19 8.12 -6.04
CA SER A 134 -2.44 7.23 -7.19
C SER A 134 -2.38 7.97 -8.53
N ASN A 135 -2.92 9.19 -8.59
CA ASN A 135 -2.92 9.99 -9.81
C ASN A 135 -1.49 10.42 -10.18
N ALA A 136 -0.71 10.93 -9.22
CA ALA A 136 0.67 11.34 -9.46
C ALA A 136 1.56 10.17 -9.88
N LEU A 137 1.47 9.02 -9.20
CA LEU A 137 2.21 7.82 -9.58
C LEU A 137 1.83 7.30 -10.98
N HIS A 138 0.54 7.35 -11.34
CA HIS A 138 0.10 6.99 -12.68
C HIS A 138 0.71 7.91 -13.76
N GLN A 139 0.69 9.23 -13.53
CA GLN A 139 1.30 10.21 -14.45
C GLN A 139 2.83 10.03 -14.58
N LEU A 140 3.53 9.74 -13.48
CA LEU A 140 4.96 9.44 -13.51
C LEU A 140 5.25 8.15 -14.30
N ARG A 141 4.46 7.08 -14.10
CA ARG A 141 4.57 5.84 -14.90
C ARG A 141 4.37 6.10 -16.40
N MET A 142 3.38 6.92 -16.77
CA MET A 142 3.15 7.31 -18.17
C MET A 142 4.34 8.09 -18.76
N ARG A 143 5.09 8.81 -17.93
CA ARG A 143 6.35 9.50 -18.26
C ARG A 143 7.61 8.61 -18.18
N ARG A 144 7.46 7.28 -18.25
CA ARG A 144 8.56 6.30 -18.24
C ARG A 144 9.39 6.26 -16.95
N TYR A 145 8.83 6.70 -15.82
CA TYR A 145 9.40 6.38 -14.51
C TYR A 145 8.98 4.97 -14.07
N ASN A 146 9.89 4.25 -13.41
CA ASN A 146 9.56 2.98 -12.78
C ASN A 146 9.01 3.23 -11.37
N ILE A 147 7.80 2.72 -11.10
CA ILE A 147 7.09 2.95 -9.84
C ILE A 147 7.13 1.70 -8.98
N LEU A 148 7.65 1.84 -7.77
CA LEU A 148 7.72 0.85 -6.71
C LEU A 148 6.85 1.33 -5.54
N LEU A 149 6.23 0.40 -4.81
CA LEU A 149 5.33 0.72 -3.70
C LEU A 149 5.62 -0.16 -2.49
N ALA A 150 5.63 0.39 -1.28
CA ALA A 150 5.52 -0.39 -0.05
C ALA A 150 4.27 0.05 0.72
N GLN A 151 3.31 -0.86 0.85
CA GLN A 151 1.99 -0.57 1.40
C GLN A 151 1.84 -1.07 2.85
N PRO A 152 0.99 -0.43 3.67
CA PRO A 152 0.49 -1.01 4.91
C PRO A 152 -0.38 -2.26 4.65
N VAL A 153 -1.01 -2.78 5.71
CA VAL A 153 -1.97 -3.90 5.61
C VAL A 153 -3.17 -3.58 4.70
N LYS A 154 -3.52 -2.28 4.55
CA LYS A 154 -4.54 -1.78 3.63
C LYS A 154 -3.94 -0.67 2.77
N ALA A 155 -4.22 -0.69 1.47
CA ALA A 155 -3.94 0.39 0.54
C ALA A 155 -4.97 0.42 -0.60
N SER A 156 -5.05 1.55 -1.31
CA SER A 156 -5.95 1.72 -2.44
C SER A 156 -5.55 0.83 -3.63
N ALA A 157 -6.52 0.14 -4.23
CA ALA A 157 -6.30 -0.67 -5.45
C ALA A 157 -5.73 0.16 -6.62
N ALA A 158 -6.07 1.44 -6.72
CA ALA A 158 -5.54 2.35 -7.74
C ALA A 158 -4.03 2.62 -7.55
N LEU A 159 -3.57 2.71 -6.31
CA LEU A 159 -2.16 2.90 -5.96
C LEU A 159 -1.34 1.65 -6.34
N VAL A 160 -1.86 0.48 -5.96
CA VAL A 160 -1.29 -0.84 -6.28
C VAL A 160 -1.24 -1.07 -7.78
N ALA A 161 -2.25 -0.65 -8.54
CA ALA A 161 -2.29 -0.78 -10.00
C ALA A 161 -1.28 0.11 -10.74
N ALA A 162 -0.86 1.23 -10.13
CA ALA A 162 0.16 2.11 -10.70
C ALA A 162 1.57 1.50 -10.58
N ALA A 163 1.87 0.78 -9.50
CA ALA A 163 3.19 0.21 -9.21
C ALA A 163 3.53 -1.04 -10.04
N LYS A 164 4.83 -1.23 -10.34
CA LYS A 164 5.41 -2.41 -11.00
C LYS A 164 5.74 -3.51 -9.97
N CYS A 165 6.26 -3.14 -8.81
CA CYS A 165 6.53 -4.04 -7.70
C CYS A 165 5.96 -3.44 -6.40
N VAL A 166 5.39 -4.30 -5.56
CA VAL A 166 4.72 -3.91 -4.32
C VAL A 166 5.32 -4.73 -3.18
N TRP A 167 5.68 -4.09 -2.07
CA TRP A 167 6.03 -4.75 -0.81
C TRP A 167 4.92 -4.54 0.22
N HIS A 168 4.78 -5.47 1.18
CA HIS A 168 4.26 -5.07 2.48
C HIS A 168 5.33 -4.29 3.23
N TRP A 169 4.94 -3.19 3.89
CA TRP A 169 5.80 -2.36 4.74
C TRP A 169 6.64 -3.21 5.69
N THR A 170 6.01 -4.15 6.40
CA THR A 170 6.67 -5.08 7.32
C THR A 170 7.73 -5.96 6.65
N SER A 171 7.55 -6.35 5.38
CA SER A 171 8.58 -7.10 4.63
C SER A 171 9.76 -6.20 4.26
N LEU A 172 9.48 -5.01 3.70
CA LEU A 172 10.54 -4.08 3.26
C LEU A 172 11.43 -3.63 4.43
N VAL A 173 10.84 -3.36 5.59
CA VAL A 173 11.54 -2.93 6.81
C VAL A 173 12.61 -3.92 7.28
N TYR A 174 12.41 -5.22 7.04
CA TYR A 174 13.39 -6.29 7.33
C TYR A 174 14.18 -6.74 6.09
N GLY A 175 14.14 -5.98 4.99
CA GLY A 175 14.87 -6.30 3.75
C GLY A 175 14.31 -7.52 3.01
N GLY A 176 13.05 -7.86 3.26
CA GLY A 176 12.35 -9.01 2.70
C GLY A 176 11.89 -8.81 1.25
N PRO A 177 11.34 -9.88 0.62
CA PRO A 177 10.91 -9.85 -0.76
C PRO A 177 9.65 -8.99 -0.96
N PRO A 178 9.39 -8.52 -2.20
CA PRO A 178 8.10 -7.94 -2.56
C PRO A 178 6.97 -8.97 -2.44
N PHE A 179 5.75 -8.47 -2.32
CA PHE A 179 4.53 -9.26 -2.43
C PHE A 179 4.42 -9.88 -3.83
N THR A 180 4.44 -11.20 -3.90
CA THR A 180 4.12 -11.93 -5.12
C THR A 180 2.61 -11.98 -5.30
N ARG A 181 2.08 -11.21 -6.25
CA ARG A 181 0.71 -11.39 -6.73
C ARG A 181 0.62 -12.76 -7.43
N THR A 182 0.18 -13.78 -6.71
CA THR A 182 -0.20 -15.07 -7.28
C THR A 182 -1.43 -14.87 -8.16
N GLY A 183 -1.22 -14.87 -9.49
CA GLY A 183 -2.29 -14.71 -10.47
C GLY A 183 -1.90 -13.78 -11.61
N GLU A 184 -1.05 -14.27 -12.52
CA GLU A 184 -1.03 -13.98 -13.97
C GLU A 184 0.22 -14.63 -14.61
N HIS A 185 0.17 -15.95 -14.86
CA HIS A 185 0.88 -16.56 -15.98
C HIS A 185 0.31 -17.96 -16.31
N SER A 186 -0.44 -18.01 -17.42
CA SER A 186 -0.53 -19.15 -18.34
C SER A 186 -0.42 -20.58 -17.77
N ASP A 187 -1.56 -21.23 -17.51
CA ASP A 187 -1.69 -22.69 -17.61
C ASP A 187 -1.57 -23.11 -19.08
N GLY A 188 -0.33 -23.16 -19.57
CA GLY A 188 0.01 -23.83 -20.82
C GLY A 188 -0.01 -25.33 -20.56
N ILE A 189 -1.10 -26.00 -20.96
CA ILE A 189 -1.18 -27.46 -20.98
C ILE A 189 -0.05 -28.00 -21.85
N SER A 190 0.93 -28.61 -21.19
CA SER A 190 2.00 -29.39 -21.81
C SER A 190 1.76 -30.86 -21.46
N ASP A 191 0.74 -31.45 -22.07
CA ASP A 191 0.61 -32.90 -22.11
C ASP A 191 1.85 -33.49 -22.79
N THR A 192 2.76 -34.05 -21.98
CA THR A 192 3.92 -34.79 -22.48
C THR A 192 3.94 -36.15 -21.81
N ILE A 193 3.27 -37.10 -22.47
CA ILE A 193 3.28 -38.52 -22.13
C ILE A 193 4.72 -39.07 -22.22
N PRO A 194 5.20 -39.81 -21.20
CA PRO A 194 6.26 -40.79 -21.38
C PRO A 194 5.64 -42.20 -21.33
N THR A 195 5.66 -42.88 -22.48
CA THR A 195 5.21 -44.27 -22.61
C THR A 195 6.19 -45.25 -21.95
N SER A 196 5.65 -46.38 -21.47
CA SER A 196 6.36 -47.56 -20.93
C SER A 196 6.74 -47.46 -19.43
N ARG A 197 6.68 -48.54 -18.63
CA ARG A 197 6.61 -49.99 -18.94
C ARG A 197 5.56 -50.74 -18.10
N ILE A 198 5.11 -51.87 -18.65
CA ILE A 198 4.29 -52.87 -17.96
C ILE A 198 5.13 -53.59 -16.90
N ALA A 199 4.59 -53.73 -15.69
CA ALA A 199 4.90 -54.81 -14.76
C ALA A 199 3.66 -55.06 -13.87
N GLU A 200 2.88 -56.09 -14.19
CA GLU A 200 1.82 -56.57 -13.29
C GLU A 200 2.45 -57.29 -12.10
N SER A 201 1.95 -57.01 -10.89
CA SER A 201 1.92 -58.03 -9.85
C SER A 201 0.62 -57.95 -9.06
N THR A 202 0.00 -59.11 -8.91
CA THR A 202 -1.35 -59.29 -8.40
C THR A 202 -1.35 -59.37 -6.87
N THR A 203 -2.26 -58.70 -6.15
CA THR A 203 -3.31 -59.38 -5.34
C THR A 203 -4.13 -58.46 -4.42
N LYS A 204 -5.46 -58.69 -4.48
CA LYS A 204 -6.44 -58.77 -3.37
C LYS A 204 -6.65 -57.58 -2.41
N SER A 205 -7.88 -57.05 -2.50
CA SER A 205 -8.88 -56.91 -1.41
C SER A 205 -8.58 -55.88 -0.29
N GLN A 206 -9.54 -55.12 0.25
CA GLN A 206 -10.99 -55.35 0.39
C GLN A 206 -11.83 -54.09 0.12
N LYS A 207 -13.14 -54.31 -0.12
CA LYS A 207 -14.17 -53.28 0.02
C LYS A 207 -14.41 -52.95 1.50
N SER A 208 -14.64 -51.68 1.82
CA SER A 208 -15.65 -51.29 2.81
C SER A 208 -16.31 -49.98 2.40
N SER A 209 -17.45 -50.09 1.72
CA SER A 209 -18.41 -49.00 1.68
C SER A 209 -18.96 -48.77 3.09
N ASN A 210 -19.22 -47.52 3.46
CA ASN A 210 -20.49 -47.18 4.08
C ASN A 210 -20.79 -45.70 3.90
N ASN A 211 -21.79 -45.43 3.06
CA ASN A 211 -22.53 -44.18 3.12
C ASN A 211 -23.33 -44.15 4.42
N ASN A 212 -23.59 -42.96 4.96
CA ASN A 212 -24.97 -42.62 5.29
C ASN A 212 -25.16 -41.10 5.22
N GLN A 213 -26.13 -40.70 4.40
CA GLN A 213 -26.70 -39.36 4.39
C GLN A 213 -27.66 -39.23 5.57
N THR A 214 -27.86 -38.01 6.08
CA THR A 214 -29.22 -37.48 6.28
C THR A 214 -29.20 -35.96 6.18
N ASN A 215 -30.06 -35.42 5.33
CA ASN A 215 -30.38 -34.00 5.27
C ASN A 215 -31.24 -33.61 6.48
N THR A 216 -31.14 -32.35 6.92
CA THR A 216 -32.32 -31.63 7.43
C THR A 216 -32.27 -30.16 7.05
N ALA A 217 -33.33 -29.66 6.40
CA ALA A 217 -33.51 -28.26 6.08
C ALA A 217 -34.88 -27.77 6.60
N ALA A 218 -34.88 -26.66 7.33
CA ALA A 218 -36.04 -25.84 7.66
C ALA A 218 -35.52 -24.43 7.99
N ARG A 219 -35.73 -23.39 7.17
CA ARG A 219 -36.97 -22.62 6.99
C ARG A 219 -37.68 -22.29 8.31
N MET A 220 -37.43 -21.08 8.83
CA MET A 220 -38.48 -20.21 9.36
C MET A 220 -38.27 -18.78 8.87
N ALA A 221 -39.36 -18.04 8.74
CA ALA A 221 -39.43 -16.67 8.25
C ALA A 221 -40.39 -15.84 9.13
N THR A 222 -40.46 -14.54 8.89
CA THR A 222 -41.33 -13.54 9.57
C THR A 222 -40.92 -13.23 11.02
N SER A 223 -41.14 -12.03 11.57
CA SER A 223 -42.02 -10.92 11.16
C SER A 223 -41.47 -9.52 11.51
N LEU A 224 -41.97 -8.49 10.81
CA LEU A 224 -41.96 -7.09 11.27
C LEU A 224 -43.26 -6.80 12.05
N PRO A 225 -43.26 -5.78 12.94
CA PRO A 225 -44.44 -4.96 13.21
C PRO A 225 -44.26 -3.50 12.74
N SER A 226 -45.37 -2.82 12.48
CA SER A 226 -45.42 -1.49 11.89
C SER A 226 -46.27 -0.50 12.69
N LYS A 227 -45.82 0.77 12.72
CA LYS A 227 -46.59 2.01 12.96
C LYS A 227 -47.31 2.20 14.31
N LEU A 228 -47.03 3.37 14.90
CA LEU A 228 -48.00 4.19 15.63
C LEU A 228 -48.09 5.55 14.92
N GLN A 229 -49.30 6.10 14.76
CA GLN A 229 -49.54 7.33 14.02
C GLN A 229 -50.65 8.15 14.69
N GLY A 230 -50.46 9.48 14.74
CA GLY A 230 -51.29 10.47 15.43
C GLY A 230 -50.35 11.49 16.10
N SER A 231 -50.55 12.81 16.04
CA SER A 231 -51.75 13.57 15.71
C SER A 231 -51.54 14.61 14.59
N LYS A 232 -52.64 15.14 14.05
CA LYS A 232 -52.72 16.31 13.17
C LYS A 232 -53.58 17.40 13.83
N ASP A 233 -53.51 18.61 13.23
CA ASP A 233 -54.36 19.79 13.49
C ASP A 233 -54.16 20.41 14.90
N VAL A 234 -54.33 21.70 15.20
CA VAL A 234 -54.94 22.91 14.59
C VAL A 234 -53.93 24.08 14.88
N LEU A 235 -53.75 25.21 14.17
CA LEU A 235 -54.63 26.15 13.43
C LEU A 235 -53.84 26.85 12.27
N CYS A 236 -54.53 27.67 11.47
CA CYS A 236 -53.96 28.79 10.69
C CYS A 236 -54.82 30.04 10.92
N SER A 237 -54.23 31.22 11.12
CA SER A 237 -54.96 32.49 11.15
C SER A 237 -54.07 33.68 10.78
N HIS A 238 -54.65 34.60 10.01
CA HIS A 238 -54.17 35.96 9.70
C HIS A 238 -53.56 36.67 10.94
N GLN A 239 -52.65 37.63 10.81
CA GLN A 239 -52.72 38.79 9.89
C GLN A 239 -51.35 39.45 9.70
#